data_AF-A0A1G5JB28-F1
#
_entry.id   AF-A0A1G5JB28-F1
#
_cell.length_a   1.000
_cell.length_b   1.000
_cell.length_c   1.000
_cell.angle_alpha   90.00
_cell.angle_beta   90.00
_cell.angle_gamma   90.00
#
_symmetry.space_group_name_H-M   'P 1'
#
loop_
_entity.id
_entity.type
_entity.pdbx_description
1 polymer ?
#
loop_
_entity_poly.entity_id
_entity_poly.type
_entity_poly.pdbx_seq_one_letter_code
_entity_poly.pdbx_strand_id
1 'polypeptide(L)'
;MDFMMNYWFWGIVGLLAGGALGVRNMVKNGCPFPVAVVAATGGLYGGLLGARALYLLIYYPWIFVEDPILVIAFWESTGTWLGGPLAGLLGAALVLRLAKRTVWDNVGSFVPGLVLAHMLCRVGCIVNGCCYGSPTSLPWAVYSDALNSMVHPAALYSLLCEFIVFIILQRLWHIKTARPYLFPAYGMMLSFHRFFTEMLRGSDAAPWIIPGLRAFQTVTVFLFIISFCLFLIVAWRKRGVIASFSLCFTTVAVVLLLRFHHDAYSQFVQESKGTVLVATRTGLTDGLQPWIRQRENQGYKVVVNAWTEQPNPSDISAWIGSFTHGLSCILVAGDCSPDPNSKAPWDIPSNRLENSFGVFVSDALYGDLDGDGVPDVPVGRLPARNANQLEQLAAKSLRYERAGLGESGREVVVWAASDQFFTIAGNTVAQLQQHRELNLDIRLVGPGSSKEKAPETFLTLIKRLPIFSVIAAHGSYRSIVSGSRPVSDPQETNASGLTVEDVLSLRAPSPSGPLFLLSCDSGQFNLDIDKGPSLAEAFLQADGGPSCVIAASGIMAPETNIRFGEALLGAASDMPQTAGVLLVNVQRNMFTGMLAENTAGHHVATLSWHAGEGDEILLYNLIGDPTCRVRM
;
A
#
# COMPACT_ATOMS: atom_id res chain seq x y z
N MET A 1 -25.36 -18.39 15.06
CA MET A 1 -24.42 -17.93 16.11
C MET A 1 -23.58 -16.74 15.63
N ASP A 2 -23.60 -16.43 14.32
CA ASP A 2 -22.67 -15.48 13.68
C ASP A 2 -22.96 -13.99 13.93
N PHE A 3 -24.17 -13.61 14.35
CA PHE A 3 -24.51 -12.20 14.59
C PHE A 3 -23.77 -11.60 15.80
N MET A 4 -23.57 -12.38 16.86
CA MET A 4 -22.84 -11.93 18.07
C MET A 4 -21.32 -11.88 17.88
N MET A 5 -20.81 -12.52 16.81
CA MET A 5 -19.38 -12.52 16.46
C MET A 5 -18.98 -11.37 15.52
N ASN A 6 -19.94 -10.56 15.05
CA ASN A 6 -19.68 -9.49 14.12
C ASN A 6 -19.15 -8.22 14.82
N TYR A 7 -18.04 -7.65 14.34
CA TYR A 7 -17.46 -6.38 14.82
C TYR A 7 -18.51 -5.25 14.96
N TRP A 8 -19.42 -5.13 13.98
CA TRP A 8 -20.45 -4.10 13.96
C TRP A 8 -21.46 -4.22 15.08
N PHE A 9 -21.77 -5.45 15.51
CA PHE A 9 -22.65 -5.68 16.65
C PHE A 9 -22.06 -5.04 17.92
N TRP A 10 -20.79 -5.31 18.21
CA TRP A 10 -20.10 -4.71 19.36
C TRP A 10 -19.94 -3.19 19.23
N GLY A 11 -19.75 -2.68 18.02
CA GLY A 11 -19.77 -1.24 17.75
C GLY A 11 -21.12 -0.59 18.07
N ILE A 12 -22.23 -1.19 17.65
CA ILE A 12 -23.59 -0.71 17.94
C ILE A 12 -23.89 -0.82 19.45
N VAL A 13 -23.56 -1.95 20.08
CA VAL A 13 -23.71 -2.13 21.53
C VAL A 13 -22.89 -1.08 22.29
N GLY A 14 -21.65 -0.83 21.85
CA GLY A 14 -20.79 0.23 22.39
C GLY A 14 -21.43 1.61 22.27
N LEU A 15 -21.92 1.97 21.08
CA LEU A 15 -22.60 3.23 20.84
C LEU A 15 -23.85 3.41 21.72
N LEU A 16 -24.69 2.38 21.83
CA LEU A 16 -25.92 2.43 22.62
C LEU A 16 -25.62 2.49 24.12
N ALA A 17 -24.73 1.63 24.63
CA ALA A 17 -24.37 1.59 26.05
C ALA A 17 -23.63 2.86 26.47
N GLY A 18 -22.64 3.29 25.68
CA GLY A 18 -21.87 4.51 25.91
C GLY A 18 -22.72 5.77 25.81
N GLY A 19 -23.56 5.85 24.76
CA GLY A 19 -24.52 6.94 24.58
C GLY A 19 -25.53 7.02 25.74
N ALA A 20 -26.11 5.89 26.15
CA ALA A 20 -27.05 5.83 27.28
C ALA A 20 -26.40 6.27 28.59
N LEU A 21 -25.17 5.82 28.87
CA LEU A 21 -24.41 6.25 30.05
C LEU A 21 -24.09 7.75 30.01
N GLY A 22 -23.63 8.25 28.86
CA GLY A 22 -23.34 9.67 28.67
C GLY A 22 -24.57 10.55 28.85
N VAL A 23 -25.71 10.18 28.24
CA VAL A 23 -27.00 10.87 28.41
C VAL A 23 -27.44 10.83 29.87
N ARG A 24 -27.39 9.66 30.52
CA ARG A 24 -27.72 9.51 31.95
C ARG A 24 -26.87 10.43 32.83
N ASN A 25 -25.57 10.50 32.57
CA ASN A 25 -24.64 11.33 33.32
C ASN A 25 -24.90 12.83 33.09
N MET A 26 -25.18 13.26 31.85
CA MET A 26 -25.58 14.64 31.56
C MET A 26 -26.90 15.02 32.25
N VAL A 27 -27.89 14.11 32.24
CA VAL A 27 -29.18 14.35 32.92
C VAL A 27 -29.00 14.48 34.43
N LYS A 28 -28.19 13.60 35.04
CA LYS A 28 -27.81 13.73 36.45
C LYS A 28 -26.98 14.98 36.76
N ASN A 29 -26.37 15.60 35.75
CA ASN A 29 -25.67 16.87 35.84
C ASN A 29 -26.59 18.09 35.61
N GLY A 30 -27.91 17.88 35.49
CA GLY A 30 -28.90 18.96 35.33
C GLY A 30 -29.18 19.35 33.88
N CYS A 31 -28.67 18.60 32.88
CA CYS A 31 -29.04 18.79 31.49
C CYS A 31 -30.43 18.19 31.22
N PRO A 32 -31.37 18.90 30.59
CA PRO A 32 -32.65 18.29 30.20
C PRO A 32 -32.45 17.10 29.27
N PHE A 33 -33.23 16.03 29.46
CA PHE A 33 -33.12 14.80 28.67
C PHE A 33 -33.11 15.03 27.15
N PRO A 34 -34.02 15.83 26.55
CA PRO A 34 -33.98 16.07 25.11
C PRO A 34 -32.67 16.72 24.64
N VAL A 35 -32.14 17.67 25.42
CA VAL A 35 -30.86 18.35 25.11
C VAL A 35 -29.70 17.37 25.22
N ALA A 36 -29.70 16.50 26.24
CA ALA A 36 -28.67 15.48 26.43
C ALA A 36 -28.64 14.48 25.26
N VAL A 37 -29.80 14.05 24.77
CA VAL A 37 -29.90 13.17 23.59
C VAL A 37 -29.39 13.86 22.33
N VAL A 38 -29.83 15.10 22.05
CA VAL A 38 -29.37 15.85 20.87
C VAL A 38 -27.86 16.13 20.95
N ALA A 39 -27.32 16.39 22.15
CA ALA A 39 -25.88 16.57 22.34
C ALA A 39 -25.10 15.27 22.09
N ALA A 40 -25.62 14.12 22.53
CA ALA A 40 -25.04 12.82 22.23
C ALA A 40 -25.06 12.53 20.72
N THR A 41 -26.15 12.85 20.03
CA THR A 41 -26.27 12.74 18.57
C THR A 41 -25.31 13.67 17.84
N GLY A 42 -25.18 14.92 18.28
CA GLY A 42 -24.18 15.84 17.76
C GLY A 42 -22.76 15.31 17.93
N GLY A 43 -22.50 14.62 19.05
CA GLY A 43 -21.23 13.95 19.28
C GLY A 43 -20.99 12.72 18.42
N LEU A 44 -22.03 11.95 18.11
CA LEU A 44 -21.94 10.85 17.14
C LEU A 44 -21.53 11.37 15.75
N TYR A 45 -22.23 12.37 15.23
CA TYR A 45 -21.92 12.93 13.90
C TYR A 45 -20.55 13.60 13.87
N GLY A 46 -20.22 14.40 14.90
CA GLY A 46 -18.88 14.98 15.04
C GLY A 46 -17.80 13.89 15.08
N GLY A 47 -18.05 12.78 15.77
CA GLY A 47 -17.10 11.68 15.87
C GLY A 47 -16.89 10.93 14.56
N LEU A 48 -17.98 10.65 13.82
CA LEU A 48 -17.88 10.05 12.48
C LEU A 48 -17.08 10.94 11.54
N LEU A 49 -17.38 12.25 11.53
CA LEU A 49 -16.68 13.22 10.70
C LEU A 49 -15.21 13.33 11.07
N GLY A 50 -14.87 13.44 12.35
CA GLY A 50 -13.48 13.57 12.79
C GLY A 50 -12.67 12.31 12.54
N ALA A 51 -13.26 11.13 12.75
CA ALA A 51 -12.60 9.87 12.46
C ALA A 51 -12.26 9.76 10.97
N ARG A 52 -13.20 10.13 10.09
CA ARG A 52 -13.01 10.14 8.63
C ARG A 52 -11.97 11.18 8.22
N ALA A 53 -12.12 12.42 8.70
CA ALA A 53 -11.22 13.52 8.35
C ALA A 53 -9.78 13.22 8.76
N LEU A 54 -9.53 12.73 9.98
CA LEU A 54 -8.17 12.40 10.41
C LEU A 54 -7.57 11.23 9.62
N TYR A 55 -8.40 10.26 9.21
CA TYR A 55 -7.94 9.16 8.36
C TYR A 55 -7.48 9.67 7.00
N LEU A 56 -8.32 10.47 6.33
CA LEU A 56 -7.98 11.07 5.05
C LEU A 56 -6.76 11.99 5.19
N LEU A 57 -6.63 12.71 6.30
CA LEU A 57 -5.48 13.60 6.50
C LEU A 57 -4.17 12.82 6.62
N ILE A 58 -4.19 11.62 7.22
CA ILE A 58 -2.99 10.79 7.40
C ILE A 58 -2.63 10.03 6.13
N TYR A 59 -3.62 9.46 5.44
CA TYR A 59 -3.38 8.52 4.33
C TYR A 59 -3.61 9.12 2.94
N TYR A 60 -4.53 10.08 2.82
CA TYR A 60 -4.99 10.64 1.53
C TYR A 60 -5.19 12.17 1.58
N PRO A 61 -4.20 12.97 2.01
CA PRO A 61 -4.39 14.39 2.30
C PRO A 61 -4.84 15.22 1.09
N TRP A 62 -4.53 14.78 -0.13
CA TRP A 62 -4.93 15.45 -1.38
C TRP A 62 -6.46 15.51 -1.57
N ILE A 63 -7.22 14.57 -1.00
CA ILE A 63 -8.69 14.52 -1.09
C ILE A 63 -9.35 15.80 -0.54
N PHE A 64 -8.72 16.48 0.43
CA PHE A 64 -9.24 17.73 0.98
C PHE A 64 -9.30 18.87 -0.06
N VAL A 65 -8.52 18.77 -1.14
CA VAL A 65 -8.46 19.76 -2.21
C VAL A 65 -9.18 19.26 -3.46
N GLU A 66 -8.97 18.00 -3.83
CA GLU A 66 -9.49 17.43 -5.08
C GLU A 66 -10.98 17.09 -5.01
N ASP A 67 -11.44 16.50 -3.90
CA ASP A 67 -12.84 16.14 -3.72
C ASP A 67 -13.28 16.18 -2.24
N PRO A 68 -13.54 17.39 -1.69
CA PRO A 68 -13.84 17.56 -0.27
C PRO A 68 -15.16 16.91 0.16
N ILE A 69 -16.04 16.49 -0.75
CA ILE A 69 -17.27 15.77 -0.39
C ILE A 69 -16.95 14.41 0.23
N LEU A 70 -15.81 13.80 -0.12
CA LEU A 70 -15.40 12.49 0.39
C LEU A 70 -15.05 12.53 1.89
N VAL A 71 -14.79 13.72 2.44
CA VAL A 71 -14.57 13.93 3.88
C VAL A 71 -15.84 13.64 4.69
N ILE A 72 -17.01 13.92 4.13
CA ILE A 72 -18.31 13.64 4.76
C ILE A 72 -18.92 12.30 4.33
N ALA A 73 -18.32 11.62 3.35
CA ALA A 73 -18.73 10.30 2.88
C ALA A 73 -18.25 9.19 3.85
N PHE A 74 -18.83 9.16 5.05
CA PHE A 74 -18.47 8.17 6.10
C PHE A 74 -18.99 6.75 5.82
N TRP A 75 -19.78 6.56 4.76
CA TRP A 75 -20.29 5.26 4.33
C TRP A 75 -19.32 4.48 3.42
N GLU A 76 -18.25 5.11 2.92
CA GLU A 76 -17.30 4.47 2.00
C GLU A 76 -16.13 3.78 2.69
N SER A 77 -15.75 4.23 3.89
CA SER A 77 -14.75 3.53 4.73
C SER A 77 -14.81 4.03 6.17
N THR A 78 -14.45 3.15 7.10
CA THR A 78 -14.31 3.52 8.51
C THR A 78 -13.06 4.35 8.71
N GLY A 79 -13.22 5.56 9.25
CA GLY A 79 -12.10 6.44 9.59
C GLY A 79 -11.24 5.91 10.76
N THR A 80 -10.28 6.72 11.20
CA THR A 80 -9.41 6.37 12.33
C THR A 80 -10.06 6.78 13.64
N TRP A 81 -10.09 5.86 14.60
CA TRP A 81 -10.67 6.11 15.92
C TRP A 81 -10.13 7.39 16.58
N LEU A 82 -8.85 7.72 16.40
CA LEU A 82 -8.20 8.85 17.08
C LEU A 82 -8.85 10.21 16.77
N GLY A 83 -9.46 10.37 15.60
CA GLY A 83 -10.12 11.61 15.19
C GLY A 83 -11.54 11.74 15.76
N GLY A 84 -12.16 10.63 16.14
CA GLY A 84 -13.55 10.58 16.58
C GLY A 84 -13.82 11.25 17.93
N PRO A 85 -13.12 10.88 19.02
CA PRO A 85 -13.31 11.46 20.34
C PRO A 85 -13.28 12.99 20.38
N LEU A 86 -12.27 13.61 19.76
CA LEU A 86 -12.11 15.06 19.79
C LEU A 86 -13.23 15.77 19.02
N ALA A 87 -13.49 15.36 17.78
CA ALA A 87 -14.51 15.97 16.95
C ALA A 87 -15.93 15.68 17.45
N GLY A 88 -16.17 14.50 18.02
CA GLY A 88 -17.44 14.18 18.67
C GLY A 88 -17.70 15.06 19.88
N LEU A 89 -16.68 15.33 20.69
CA LEU A 89 -16.85 16.23 21.83
C LEU A 89 -17.04 17.69 21.40
N LEU A 90 -16.43 18.12 20.29
CA LEU A 90 -16.73 19.42 19.66
C LEU A 90 -18.18 19.48 19.15
N GLY A 91 -18.69 18.42 18.53
CA GLY A 91 -20.08 18.32 18.11
C GLY A 91 -21.06 18.41 19.28
N ALA A 92 -20.81 17.66 20.35
CA ALA A 92 -21.61 17.74 21.58
C ALA A 92 -21.52 19.13 22.24
N ALA A 93 -20.31 19.71 22.30
CA ALA A 93 -20.08 21.03 22.86
C ALA A 93 -20.82 22.13 22.09
N LEU A 94 -20.88 22.02 20.76
CA LEU A 94 -21.64 22.94 19.91
C LEU A 94 -23.13 22.90 20.25
N VAL A 95 -23.72 21.71 20.32
CA VAL A 95 -25.13 21.54 20.70
C VAL A 95 -25.40 22.12 22.09
N LEU A 96 -24.55 21.79 23.08
CA LEU A 96 -24.70 22.30 24.44
C LEU A 96 -24.60 23.82 24.52
N ARG A 97 -23.71 24.42 23.72
CA ARG A 97 -23.55 25.88 23.63
C ARG A 97 -24.77 26.53 22.99
N LEU A 98 -25.30 25.97 21.91
CA LEU A 98 -26.54 26.42 21.27
C LEU A 98 -27.74 26.29 22.21
N ALA A 99 -27.77 25.24 23.04
CA ALA A 99 -28.78 25.02 24.07
C ALA A 99 -28.54 25.83 25.37
N LYS A 100 -27.55 26.74 25.40
CA LYS A 100 -27.19 27.59 26.55
C LYS A 100 -26.91 26.80 27.83
N ARG A 101 -26.25 25.64 27.71
CA ARG A 101 -25.84 24.78 28.84
C ARG A 101 -24.36 24.93 29.16
N THR A 102 -23.98 24.57 30.38
CA THR A 102 -22.57 24.56 30.80
C THR A 102 -21.81 23.48 30.02
N VAL A 103 -20.94 23.89 29.11
CA VAL A 103 -20.27 22.95 28.19
C VAL A 103 -19.34 22.00 28.93
N TRP A 104 -18.43 22.52 29.77
CA TRP A 104 -17.37 21.72 30.40
C TRP A 104 -17.88 20.60 31.31
N ASP A 105 -18.89 20.86 32.15
CA ASP A 105 -19.46 19.83 33.03
C ASP A 105 -20.20 18.74 32.24
N ASN A 106 -20.93 19.14 31.19
CA ASN A 106 -21.76 18.22 30.41
C ASN A 106 -20.92 17.40 29.41
N VAL A 107 -19.94 18.02 28.75
CA VAL A 107 -18.97 17.31 27.91
C VAL A 107 -18.17 16.31 28.76
N GLY A 108 -17.68 16.73 29.93
CA GLY A 108 -17.01 15.83 30.87
C GLY A 108 -17.90 14.68 31.35
N SER A 109 -19.21 14.92 31.49
CA SER A 109 -20.19 13.88 31.85
C SER A 109 -20.40 12.82 30.76
N PHE A 110 -20.10 13.15 29.50
CA PHE A 110 -20.19 12.21 28.37
C PHE A 110 -18.98 11.27 28.28
N VAL A 111 -17.81 11.70 28.79
CA VAL A 111 -16.53 10.99 28.64
C VAL A 111 -16.55 9.55 29.14
N PRO A 112 -17.11 9.20 30.32
CA PRO A 112 -17.19 7.79 30.75
C PRO A 112 -17.97 6.91 29.77
N GLY A 113 -19.02 7.47 29.15
CA GLY A 113 -19.77 6.79 28.09
C GLY A 113 -18.95 6.56 26.83
N LEU A 114 -18.13 7.53 26.43
CA LEU A 114 -17.23 7.39 25.29
C LEU A 114 -16.19 6.27 25.50
N VAL A 115 -15.58 6.22 26.69
CA VAL A 115 -14.61 5.16 27.04
C VAL A 115 -15.28 3.78 27.07
N LEU A 116 -16.51 3.70 27.60
CA LEU A 116 -17.29 2.46 27.57
C LEU A 116 -17.57 2.00 26.14
N ALA A 117 -17.93 2.92 25.23
CA ALA A 117 -18.13 2.59 23.83
C ALA A 117 -16.83 2.05 23.20
N HIS A 118 -15.69 2.70 23.46
CA HIS A 118 -14.39 2.27 22.94
C HIS A 118 -13.97 0.89 23.45
N MET A 119 -14.17 0.65 24.76
CA MET A 119 -13.92 -0.64 25.39
C MET A 119 -14.73 -1.75 24.72
N LEU A 120 -16.03 -1.52 24.47
CA LEU A 120 -16.88 -2.50 23.79
C LEU A 120 -16.48 -2.70 22.32
N CYS A 121 -16.05 -1.65 21.61
CA CYS A 121 -15.46 -1.82 20.28
C CYS A 121 -14.20 -2.69 20.30
N ARG A 122 -13.38 -2.64 21.37
CA ARG A 122 -12.20 -3.52 21.51
C ARG A 122 -12.58 -4.98 21.75
N VAL A 123 -13.71 -5.26 22.38
CA VAL A 123 -14.28 -6.62 22.40
C VAL A 123 -14.58 -7.08 20.97
N GLY A 124 -15.17 -6.22 20.15
CA GLY A 124 -15.38 -6.47 18.72
C GLY A 124 -14.08 -6.80 17.98
N CYS A 125 -13.00 -6.05 18.24
CA CYS A 125 -11.68 -6.36 17.64
C CYS A 125 -11.15 -7.75 18.03
N ILE A 126 -11.28 -8.12 19.31
CA ILE A 126 -10.81 -9.42 19.81
C ILE A 126 -11.59 -10.55 19.17
N VAL A 127 -12.93 -10.44 19.11
CA VAL A 127 -13.80 -11.47 18.52
C VAL A 127 -13.58 -11.59 17.02
N ASN A 128 -13.28 -10.48 16.34
CA ASN A 128 -12.99 -10.46 14.91
C ASN A 128 -11.53 -10.83 14.55
N GLY A 129 -10.67 -11.08 15.54
CA GLY A 129 -9.27 -11.39 15.31
C GLY A 129 -8.45 -10.26 14.67
N CYS A 130 -8.90 -9.00 14.77
CA CYS A 130 -8.23 -7.85 14.15
C CYS A 130 -7.52 -6.96 15.18
N CYS A 131 -6.73 -6.00 14.69
CA CYS A 131 -5.95 -5.09 15.53
C CYS A 131 -4.93 -5.78 16.45
N TYR A 132 -4.28 -6.83 15.95
CA TYR A 132 -3.16 -7.48 16.63
C TYR A 132 -1.90 -6.60 16.63
N GLY A 133 -0.93 -6.98 17.47
CA GLY A 133 0.39 -6.38 17.48
C GLY A 133 1.37 -7.13 16.58
N SER A 134 2.65 -6.78 16.71
CA SER A 134 3.76 -7.46 16.07
C SER A 134 3.93 -8.90 16.57
N PRO A 135 4.60 -9.77 15.79
CA PRO A 135 5.00 -11.11 16.23
C PRO A 135 5.81 -11.08 17.53
N THR A 136 5.56 -12.04 18.42
CA THR A 136 6.21 -12.10 19.73
C THR A 136 6.26 -13.53 20.29
N SER A 137 7.29 -13.82 21.08
CA SER A 137 7.52 -15.12 21.73
C SER A 137 7.10 -15.14 23.20
N LEU A 138 6.41 -14.10 23.68
CA LEU A 138 5.95 -14.00 25.07
C LEU A 138 4.94 -15.12 25.41
N PRO A 139 4.90 -15.61 26.66
CA PRO A 139 4.10 -16.78 27.03
C PRO A 139 2.57 -16.56 26.99
N TRP A 140 2.12 -15.31 26.82
CA TRP A 140 0.71 -14.94 26.64
C TRP A 140 0.41 -14.41 25.24
N ALA A 141 1.31 -14.62 24.28
CA ALA A 141 1.04 -14.33 22.88
C ALA A 141 -0.20 -15.10 22.42
N VAL A 142 -0.95 -14.50 21.49
CA VAL A 142 -2.13 -15.13 20.89
C VAL A 142 -1.85 -15.44 19.44
N TYR A 143 -2.40 -16.52 18.93
CA TYR A 143 -2.32 -16.83 17.52
C TYR A 143 -3.20 -15.86 16.73
N SER A 144 -2.66 -15.26 15.68
CA SER A 144 -3.43 -14.47 14.72
C SER A 144 -3.49 -15.22 13.40
N ASP A 145 -4.69 -15.56 12.94
CA ASP A 145 -4.91 -16.20 11.65
C ASP A 145 -4.45 -15.31 10.49
N ALA A 146 -4.54 -13.99 10.65
CA ALA A 146 -4.17 -13.01 9.62
C ALA A 146 -2.65 -12.88 9.40
N LEU A 147 -1.83 -13.09 10.44
CA LEU A 147 -0.36 -13.09 10.33
C LEU A 147 0.25 -14.50 10.46
N ASN A 148 -0.59 -15.51 10.60
CA ASN A 148 -0.24 -16.90 10.87
C ASN A 148 0.90 -17.09 11.89
N SER A 149 0.89 -16.29 12.95
CA SER A 149 1.99 -16.25 13.94
C SER A 149 1.49 -15.88 15.33
N MET A 150 2.32 -16.16 16.34
CA MET A 150 2.08 -15.71 17.70
C MET A 150 2.37 -14.22 17.80
N VAL A 151 1.37 -13.43 18.15
CA VAL A 151 1.42 -11.97 18.17
C VAL A 151 1.09 -11.41 19.54
N HIS A 152 1.49 -10.16 19.78
CA HIS A 152 1.01 -9.41 20.92
C HIS A 152 -0.54 -9.28 20.83
N PRO A 153 -1.32 -9.66 21.85
CA PRO A 153 -2.76 -9.41 21.91
C PRO A 153 -3.06 -7.91 22.16
N ALA A 154 -2.69 -7.04 21.21
CA ALA A 154 -2.78 -5.59 21.34
C ALA A 154 -4.21 -5.08 21.56
N ALA A 155 -5.21 -5.75 20.97
CA ALA A 155 -6.62 -5.48 21.23
C ALA A 155 -7.00 -5.74 22.71
N LEU A 156 -6.47 -6.81 23.32
CA LEU A 156 -6.67 -7.11 24.75
C LEU A 156 -5.94 -6.12 25.65
N TYR A 157 -4.70 -5.77 25.33
CA TYR A 157 -3.98 -4.71 26.07
C TYR A 157 -4.75 -3.41 26.06
N SER A 158 -5.31 -3.05 24.89
CA SER A 158 -6.15 -1.87 24.74
C SER A 158 -7.43 -1.98 25.54
N LEU A 159 -8.12 -3.13 25.49
CA LEU A 159 -9.33 -3.37 26.28
C LEU A 159 -9.08 -3.18 27.79
N LEU A 160 -7.99 -3.74 28.31
CA LEU A 160 -7.62 -3.63 29.72
C LEU A 160 -7.30 -2.19 30.12
N CYS A 161 -6.54 -1.47 29.29
CA CYS A 161 -6.26 -0.05 29.49
C CYS A 161 -7.56 0.79 29.49
N GLU A 162 -8.43 0.60 28.51
CA GLU A 162 -9.71 1.32 28.44
C GLU A 162 -10.62 1.00 29.63
N PHE A 163 -10.62 -0.25 30.12
CA PHE A 163 -11.36 -0.63 31.31
C PHE A 163 -10.86 0.10 32.57
N ILE A 164 -9.54 0.21 32.75
CA ILE A 164 -8.95 0.96 33.86
C ILE A 164 -9.29 2.45 33.75
N VAL A 165 -9.14 3.03 32.55
CA VAL A 165 -9.49 4.43 32.28
C VAL A 165 -10.98 4.69 32.55
N PHE A 166 -11.86 3.78 32.15
CA PHE A 166 -13.30 3.86 32.41
C PHE A 166 -13.59 3.91 33.91
N ILE A 167 -12.98 3.01 34.71
CA ILE A 167 -13.17 3.00 36.18
C ILE A 167 -12.72 4.33 36.79
N ILE A 168 -11.54 4.83 36.39
CA ILE A 168 -10.98 6.09 36.91
C ILE A 168 -11.94 7.24 36.58
N LEU A 169 -12.31 7.41 35.31
CA LEU A 169 -13.14 8.53 34.87
C LEU A 169 -14.57 8.44 35.41
N GLN A 170 -15.15 7.24 35.51
CA GLN A 170 -16.46 7.04 36.13
C GLN A 170 -16.44 7.38 37.62
N ARG A 171 -15.39 6.99 38.37
CA ARG A 171 -15.24 7.38 39.78
C ARG A 171 -15.07 8.90 39.93
N LEU A 172 -14.22 9.51 39.11
CA LEU A 172 -14.01 10.96 39.11
C LEU A 172 -15.29 11.72 38.72
N TRP A 173 -16.14 11.17 37.86
CA TRP A 173 -17.42 11.79 37.50
C TRP A 173 -18.39 11.96 38.68
N HIS A 174 -18.35 11.07 39.67
CA HIS A 174 -19.12 11.21 40.90
C HIS A 174 -18.64 12.39 41.77
N ILE A 175 -17.42 12.88 41.55
CA ILE A 175 -16.89 14.07 42.20
C ILE A 175 -17.27 15.30 41.35
N LYS A 176 -18.29 16.06 41.80
CA LYS A 176 -18.84 17.21 41.05
C LYS A 176 -17.77 18.20 40.58
N THR A 177 -16.76 18.48 41.41
CA THR A 177 -15.68 19.43 41.09
C THR A 177 -14.74 18.93 39.98
N ALA A 178 -14.66 17.61 39.77
CA ALA A 178 -13.78 16.97 38.79
C ALA A 178 -14.37 16.90 37.37
N ARG A 179 -15.69 17.02 37.22
CA ARG A 179 -16.39 16.86 35.92
C ARG A 179 -15.80 17.68 34.77
N PRO A 180 -15.47 18.99 34.92
CA PRO A 180 -14.83 19.79 33.86
C PRO A 180 -13.50 19.23 33.35
N TYR A 181 -12.78 18.48 34.18
CA TYR A 181 -11.44 17.97 33.89
C TYR A 181 -11.45 16.60 33.23
N LEU A 182 -12.59 15.90 33.20
CA LEU A 182 -12.66 14.53 32.68
C LEU A 182 -12.28 14.46 31.20
N PHE A 183 -12.67 15.45 30.41
CA PHE A 183 -12.33 15.49 28.99
C PHE A 183 -10.82 15.64 28.74
N PRO A 184 -10.15 16.70 29.24
CA PRO A 184 -8.72 16.82 29.04
C PRO A 184 -7.94 15.68 29.71
N ALA A 185 -8.40 15.15 30.86
CA ALA A 185 -7.79 13.98 31.47
C ALA A 185 -7.88 12.74 30.56
N TYR A 186 -9.04 12.51 29.94
CA TYR A 186 -9.19 11.44 28.96
C TYR A 186 -8.29 11.64 27.74
N GLY A 187 -8.21 12.85 27.18
CA GLY A 187 -7.32 13.13 26.06
C GLY A 187 -5.85 12.83 26.36
N MET A 188 -5.38 13.14 27.59
CA MET A 188 -4.03 12.78 28.05
C MET A 188 -3.86 11.27 28.20
N MET A 189 -4.82 10.57 28.85
CA MET A 189 -4.78 9.12 29.04
C MET A 189 -4.82 8.35 27.72
N LEU A 190 -5.70 8.76 26.79
CA LEU A 190 -5.81 8.21 25.45
C LEU A 190 -4.51 8.40 24.67
N SER A 191 -3.92 9.59 24.73
CA SER A 191 -2.67 9.88 24.03
C SER A 191 -1.53 9.02 24.56
N PHE A 192 -1.42 8.87 25.88
CA PHE A 192 -0.43 8.01 26.51
C PHE A 192 -0.61 6.54 26.07
N HIS A 193 -1.81 5.99 26.24
CA HIS A 193 -2.11 4.62 25.82
C HIS A 193 -1.85 4.37 24.33
N ARG A 194 -2.31 5.27 23.47
CA ARG A 194 -2.17 5.12 22.02
C ARG A 194 -0.71 5.22 21.57
N PHE A 195 0.08 6.10 22.17
CA PHE A 195 1.51 6.24 21.85
C PHE A 195 2.28 4.93 22.06
N PHE A 196 2.09 4.27 23.21
CA PHE A 196 2.78 3.01 23.52
C PHE A 196 2.21 1.81 22.77
N THR A 197 0.88 1.72 22.60
CA THR A 197 0.30 0.63 21.83
C THR A 197 0.67 0.68 20.35
N GLU A 198 0.96 1.87 19.82
CA GLU A 198 1.47 2.02 18.45
C GLU A 198 2.87 1.45 18.26
N MET A 199 3.71 1.45 19.29
CA MET A 199 5.03 0.81 19.26
C MET A 199 4.93 -0.71 19.15
N LEU A 200 3.83 -1.28 19.65
CA LEU A 200 3.59 -2.71 19.61
C LEU A 200 3.02 -3.18 18.26
N ARG A 201 2.67 -2.27 17.33
CA ARG A 201 2.10 -2.65 16.03
C ARG A 201 3.20 -3.00 15.01
N GLY A 202 2.99 -4.11 14.29
CA GLY A 202 3.85 -4.58 13.19
C GLY A 202 3.42 -4.00 11.84
N SER A 203 2.92 -4.85 10.95
CA SER A 203 2.44 -4.52 9.60
C SER A 203 1.33 -3.46 9.57
N ASP A 204 0.43 -3.44 10.56
CA ASP A 204 -0.72 -2.51 10.64
C ASP A 204 -0.36 -1.12 11.23
N ALA A 205 0.92 -0.77 11.23
CA ALA A 205 1.41 0.48 11.81
C ALA A 205 1.16 1.68 10.89
N ALA A 206 0.92 2.86 11.50
CA ALA A 206 0.81 4.10 10.73
C ALA A 206 2.14 4.46 10.05
N PRO A 207 2.11 5.19 8.92
CA PRO A 207 3.31 5.62 8.22
C PRO A 207 4.21 6.48 9.10
N TRP A 208 5.51 6.46 8.82
CA TRP A 208 6.47 7.37 9.46
C TRP A 208 6.26 8.78 8.90
N ILE A 209 6.06 9.76 9.79
CA ILE A 209 5.92 11.17 9.40
C ILE A 209 7.13 11.99 9.88
N ILE A 210 7.74 11.58 11.00
CA ILE A 210 8.96 12.17 11.53
C ILE A 210 9.94 11.02 11.74
N PRO A 211 11.25 11.17 11.46
CA PRO A 211 12.24 10.14 11.77
C PRO A 211 12.10 9.66 13.23
N GLY A 212 11.80 8.37 13.42
CA GLY A 212 11.59 7.76 14.73
C GLY A 212 10.19 7.92 15.35
N LEU A 213 9.25 8.63 14.72
CA LEU A 213 7.85 8.72 15.16
C LEU A 213 6.85 8.43 14.04
N ARG A 214 5.98 7.44 14.28
CA ARG A 214 4.86 7.08 13.40
C ARG A 214 3.74 8.13 13.46
N ALA A 215 2.90 8.19 12.43
CA ALA A 215 1.83 9.18 12.31
C ALA A 215 0.94 9.27 13.56
N PHE A 216 0.48 8.13 14.08
CA PHE A 216 -0.35 8.13 15.28
C PHE A 216 0.43 8.52 16.54
N GLN A 217 1.74 8.22 16.64
CA GLN A 217 2.57 8.71 17.74
C GLN A 217 2.66 10.23 17.70
N THR A 218 2.96 10.81 16.54
CA THR A 218 3.00 12.27 16.33
C THR A 218 1.67 12.92 16.71
N VAL A 219 0.54 12.40 16.21
CA VAL A 219 -0.79 12.94 16.54
C VAL A 219 -1.07 12.83 18.05
N THR A 220 -0.69 11.74 18.71
CA THR A 220 -0.90 11.60 20.16
C THR A 220 -0.04 12.56 20.98
N VAL A 221 1.17 12.92 20.54
CA VAL A 221 1.98 13.96 21.20
C VAL A 221 1.25 15.31 21.14
N PHE A 222 0.76 15.71 19.97
CA PHE A 222 -0.01 16.95 19.83
C PHE A 222 -1.30 16.91 20.65
N LEU A 223 -2.03 15.79 20.61
CA LEU A 223 -3.27 15.62 21.38
C LEU A 223 -3.01 15.69 22.89
N PHE A 224 -1.89 15.14 23.37
CA PHE A 224 -1.48 15.22 24.77
C PHE A 224 -1.23 16.67 25.17
N ILE A 225 -0.48 17.43 24.37
CA ILE A 225 -0.19 18.85 24.62
C ILE A 225 -1.49 19.66 24.65
N ILE A 226 -2.37 19.48 23.66
CA ILE A 226 -3.67 20.17 23.61
C ILE A 226 -4.49 19.83 24.86
N SER A 227 -4.57 18.55 25.22
CA SER A 227 -5.34 18.10 26.37
C SER A 227 -4.79 18.63 27.69
N PHE A 228 -3.47 18.68 27.84
CA PHE A 228 -2.80 19.26 28.99
C PHE A 228 -3.05 20.77 29.09
N CYS A 229 -2.95 21.50 27.98
CA CYS A 229 -3.30 22.93 27.94
C CYS A 229 -4.77 23.17 28.31
N LEU A 230 -5.70 22.36 27.79
CA LEU A 230 -7.11 22.43 28.16
C LEU A 230 -7.33 22.14 29.65
N PHE A 231 -6.60 21.18 30.23
CA PHE A 231 -6.63 20.89 31.66
C PHE A 231 -6.24 22.14 32.48
N LEU A 232 -5.13 22.78 32.11
CA LEU A 232 -4.66 24.01 32.76
C LEU A 232 -5.67 25.16 32.60
N ILE A 233 -6.24 25.35 31.41
CA ILE A 233 -7.26 26.39 31.17
C ILE A 233 -8.48 26.19 32.08
N VAL A 234 -8.97 24.95 32.21
CA VAL A 234 -10.09 24.63 33.11
C VAL A 234 -9.70 24.89 34.57
N ALA A 235 -8.47 24.54 34.97
CA ALA A 235 -7.94 24.83 36.30
C ALA A 235 -7.84 26.33 36.59
N TRP A 236 -7.43 27.12 35.60
CA TRP A 236 -7.19 28.56 35.72
C TRP A 236 -8.51 29.36 35.67
N ARG A 237 -9.50 28.95 34.87
CA ARG A 237 -10.83 29.58 34.84
C ARG A 237 -11.56 29.47 36.18
N LYS A 238 -11.35 28.38 36.93
CA LYS A 238 -11.89 28.25 38.29
C LYS A 238 -11.18 29.13 39.33
N ARG A 239 -10.01 29.70 39.01
CA ARG A 239 -9.25 30.63 39.87
C ARG A 239 -9.50 32.13 39.58
N GLY A 240 -10.35 32.48 38.60
CA GLY A 240 -10.86 33.84 38.44
C GLY A 240 -9.95 34.87 37.76
N VAL A 241 -9.03 34.47 36.87
CA VAL A 241 -8.12 35.41 36.16
C VAL A 241 -8.41 35.42 34.63
N ILE A 242 -8.33 36.61 34.04
CA ILE A 242 -8.98 37.14 32.81
C ILE A 242 -8.84 36.32 31.51
N ALA A 243 -9.87 36.43 30.65
CA ALA A 243 -10.24 35.57 29.52
C ALA A 243 -9.47 35.72 28.18
N SER A 244 -8.36 36.44 28.11
CA SER A 244 -7.77 36.83 26.80
C SER A 244 -6.69 35.89 26.24
N PHE A 245 -6.25 34.86 26.96
CA PHE A 245 -5.15 33.98 26.53
C PHE A 245 -5.57 32.69 25.81
N SER A 246 -6.82 32.22 25.99
CA SER A 246 -7.28 30.92 25.49
C SER A 246 -7.44 30.87 23.97
N LEU A 247 -7.76 32.00 23.32
CA LEU A 247 -7.91 32.06 21.87
C LEU A 247 -6.54 32.11 21.19
N CYS A 248 -5.57 32.83 21.77
CA CYS A 248 -4.24 32.97 21.20
C CYS A 248 -3.49 31.63 21.14
N PHE A 249 -3.51 30.80 22.18
CA PHE A 249 -2.79 29.52 22.18
C PHE A 249 -3.43 28.43 21.32
N THR A 250 -4.76 28.38 21.26
CA THR A 250 -5.45 27.41 20.39
C THR A 250 -5.28 27.81 18.92
N THR A 251 -5.35 29.11 18.62
CA THR A 251 -5.05 29.64 17.30
C THR A 251 -3.58 29.50 16.96
N VAL A 252 -2.64 29.67 17.89
CA VAL A 252 -1.20 29.43 17.66
C VAL A 252 -0.92 27.95 17.48
N ALA A 253 -1.55 27.03 18.22
CA ALA A 253 -1.38 25.59 18.00
C ALA A 253 -2.00 25.13 16.67
N VAL A 254 -3.15 25.67 16.27
CA VAL A 254 -3.79 25.39 14.97
C VAL A 254 -3.04 26.09 13.82
N VAL A 255 -2.55 27.31 14.00
CA VAL A 255 -1.72 28.03 13.02
C VAL A 255 -0.32 27.44 12.95
N LEU A 256 0.23 26.89 14.03
CA LEU A 256 1.44 26.07 13.98
C LEU A 256 1.13 24.74 13.30
N LEU A 257 0.02 24.05 13.57
CA LEU A 257 -0.36 22.85 12.79
C LEU A 257 -0.55 23.16 11.30
N LEU A 258 -1.11 24.32 10.94
CA LEU A 258 -1.34 24.74 9.56
C LEU A 258 -0.09 25.34 8.88
N ARG A 259 0.77 26.09 9.60
CA ARG A 259 2.05 26.61 9.10
C ARG A 259 3.11 25.52 9.07
N PHE A 260 3.19 24.64 10.06
CA PHE A 260 4.06 23.48 10.02
C PHE A 260 3.60 22.52 8.93
N HIS A 261 2.30 22.45 8.60
CA HIS A 261 1.85 21.72 7.41
C HIS A 261 2.09 22.49 6.11
N HIS A 262 2.09 23.82 6.07
CA HIS A 262 2.46 24.59 4.87
C HIS A 262 3.98 24.60 4.62
N ASP A 263 4.79 24.71 5.67
CA ASP A 263 6.25 24.64 5.68
C ASP A 263 6.72 23.20 5.50
N ALA A 264 6.03 22.21 6.08
CA ALA A 264 6.21 20.81 5.72
C ALA A 264 5.63 20.51 4.35
N TYR A 265 4.58 21.15 3.82
CA TYR A 265 4.10 20.92 2.44
C TYR A 265 5.04 21.56 1.41
N SER A 266 5.62 22.72 1.73
CA SER A 266 6.61 23.39 0.86
C SER A 266 8.01 22.78 1.00
N GLN A 267 8.37 22.20 2.16
CA GLN A 267 9.51 21.29 2.28
C GLN A 267 9.21 19.91 1.69
N PHE A 268 8.01 19.34 1.78
CA PHE A 268 7.62 18.01 1.26
C PHE A 268 7.45 18.01 -0.27
N VAL A 269 7.13 19.16 -0.86
CA VAL A 269 7.22 19.38 -2.32
C VAL A 269 8.69 19.54 -2.76
N GLN A 270 9.63 19.71 -1.83
CA GLN A 270 11.08 19.70 -2.08
C GLN A 270 11.83 18.57 -1.32
N GLU A 271 11.15 17.68 -0.62
CA GLU A 271 11.79 16.54 0.03
C GLU A 271 12.00 15.54 -1.08
N SER A 272 13.27 15.19 -1.26
CA SER A 272 13.64 14.30 -2.31
C SER A 272 12.78 13.04 -2.22
N LYS A 273 12.24 12.53 -3.33
CA LYS A 273 11.45 11.28 -3.41
C LYS A 273 12.29 10.03 -3.08
N GLY A 274 13.27 10.18 -2.18
CA GLY A 274 14.42 9.36 -1.86
C GLY A 274 15.47 9.32 -2.97
N THR A 275 16.41 8.40 -2.81
CA THR A 275 17.56 8.19 -3.68
C THR A 275 17.24 7.12 -4.70
N VAL A 276 17.58 7.34 -5.98
CA VAL A 276 17.57 6.32 -7.02
C VAL A 276 19.00 5.96 -7.35
N LEU A 277 19.36 4.70 -7.16
CA LEU A 277 20.65 4.18 -7.56
C LEU A 277 20.59 3.70 -8.99
N VAL A 278 21.57 4.08 -9.80
CA VAL A 278 21.68 3.62 -11.19
C VAL A 278 22.98 2.84 -11.34
N ALA A 279 22.85 1.54 -11.59
CA ALA A 279 23.97 0.67 -11.92
C ALA A 279 24.11 0.58 -13.45
N THR A 280 25.24 1.03 -14.00
CA THR A 280 25.42 1.07 -15.47
C THR A 280 26.88 0.92 -15.92
N ARG A 281 27.11 0.93 -17.23
CA ARG A 281 28.45 0.98 -17.84
C ARG A 281 28.77 2.37 -18.33
N THR A 282 30.05 2.73 -18.33
CA THR A 282 30.51 4.08 -18.73
C THR A 282 30.04 4.48 -20.14
N GLY A 283 29.97 3.54 -21.09
CA GLY A 283 29.51 3.79 -22.46
C GLY A 283 27.99 3.98 -22.63
N LEU A 284 27.20 3.82 -21.56
CA LEU A 284 25.74 3.93 -21.58
C LEU A 284 25.23 5.21 -20.91
N THR A 285 26.04 5.83 -20.03
CA THR A 285 25.65 6.97 -19.18
C THR A 285 25.02 8.15 -19.93
N ASP A 286 25.47 8.43 -21.16
CA ASP A 286 24.95 9.53 -21.98
C ASP A 286 23.47 9.34 -22.33
N GLY A 287 23.05 8.10 -22.61
CA GLY A 287 21.67 7.77 -22.95
C GLY A 287 20.69 8.00 -21.80
N LEU A 288 21.17 8.04 -20.55
CA LEU A 288 20.34 8.26 -19.37
C LEU A 288 20.19 9.74 -19.00
N GLN A 289 21.00 10.64 -19.55
CA GLN A 289 21.00 12.06 -19.13
C GLN A 289 19.62 12.74 -19.21
N PRO A 290 18.76 12.50 -20.23
CA PRO A 290 17.41 13.05 -20.25
C PRO A 290 16.54 12.52 -19.11
N TRP A 291 16.68 11.23 -18.78
CA TRP A 291 15.94 10.56 -17.72
C TRP A 291 16.40 11.01 -16.34
N ILE A 292 17.72 11.08 -16.09
CA ILE A 292 18.31 11.56 -14.84
C ILE A 292 17.80 12.97 -14.53
N ARG A 293 17.92 13.89 -15.49
CA ARG A 293 17.42 15.27 -15.34
C ARG A 293 15.93 15.29 -15.02
N GLN A 294 15.13 14.45 -15.66
CA GLN A 294 13.70 14.38 -15.39
C GLN A 294 13.41 13.86 -13.97
N ARG A 295 14.15 12.85 -13.47
CA ARG A 295 13.98 12.32 -12.12
C ARG A 295 14.45 13.31 -11.06
N GLU A 296 15.56 13.99 -11.28
CA GLU A 296 16.03 15.09 -10.42
C GLU A 296 15.02 16.24 -10.37
N ASN A 297 14.47 16.65 -11.52
CA ASN A 297 13.39 17.66 -11.58
C ASN A 297 12.13 17.22 -10.84
N GLN A 298 11.87 15.91 -10.75
CA GLN A 298 10.78 15.33 -9.99
C GLN A 298 11.09 15.13 -8.50
N GLY A 299 12.28 15.55 -8.07
CA GLY A 299 12.74 15.49 -6.68
C GLY A 299 13.54 14.23 -6.32
N TYR A 300 13.86 13.31 -7.23
CA TYR A 300 14.73 12.19 -6.85
C TYR A 300 16.18 12.63 -6.75
N LYS A 301 16.91 12.11 -5.75
CA LYS A 301 18.38 12.17 -5.78
C LYS A 301 18.89 11.00 -6.61
N VAL A 302 19.45 11.24 -7.78
CA VAL A 302 19.98 10.16 -8.63
C VAL A 302 21.47 9.98 -8.39
N VAL A 303 21.90 8.76 -8.06
CA VAL A 303 23.31 8.42 -7.88
C VAL A 303 23.65 7.33 -8.89
N VAL A 304 24.58 7.66 -9.79
CA VAL A 304 25.01 6.75 -10.86
C VAL A 304 26.35 6.15 -10.52
N ASN A 305 26.46 4.83 -10.57
CA ASN A 305 27.73 4.12 -10.61
C ASN A 305 27.91 3.49 -11.99
N ALA A 306 28.95 3.94 -12.69
CA ALA A 306 29.26 3.54 -14.05
C ALA A 306 30.57 2.76 -14.07
N TRP A 307 30.50 1.43 -14.19
CA TRP A 307 31.68 0.58 -14.22
C TRP A 307 32.36 0.60 -15.58
N THR A 308 33.69 0.71 -15.58
CA THR A 308 34.51 0.63 -16.79
C THR A 308 34.60 -0.81 -17.29
N GLU A 309 34.81 -1.76 -16.38
CA GLU A 309 34.82 -3.21 -16.65
C GLU A 309 33.52 -3.86 -16.15
N GLN A 310 33.26 -5.12 -16.50
CA GLN A 310 32.07 -5.83 -16.04
C GLN A 310 32.17 -6.02 -14.51
N PRO A 311 31.22 -5.52 -13.70
CA PRO A 311 31.19 -5.82 -12.27
C PRO A 311 30.68 -7.24 -12.04
N ASN A 312 30.99 -7.85 -10.89
CA ASN A 312 30.25 -9.04 -10.44
C ASN A 312 28.92 -8.62 -9.80
N PRO A 313 27.89 -9.49 -9.76
CA PRO A 313 26.66 -9.22 -9.01
C PRO A 313 26.90 -8.87 -7.53
N SER A 314 27.90 -9.46 -6.90
CA SER A 314 28.30 -9.14 -5.52
C SER A 314 28.86 -7.72 -5.39
N ASP A 315 29.55 -7.20 -6.41
CA ASP A 315 30.09 -5.83 -6.39
C ASP A 315 28.96 -4.80 -6.49
N ILE A 316 27.93 -5.11 -7.30
CA ILE A 316 26.71 -4.30 -7.41
C ILE A 316 25.97 -4.29 -6.07
N SER A 317 25.78 -5.47 -5.46
CA SER A 317 25.09 -5.62 -4.17
C SER A 317 25.85 -4.92 -3.03
N ALA A 318 27.17 -5.05 -2.99
CA ALA A 318 28.01 -4.36 -2.00
C ALA A 318 27.96 -2.83 -2.15
N TRP A 319 27.93 -2.34 -3.39
CA TRP A 319 27.74 -0.91 -3.66
C TRP A 319 26.37 -0.42 -3.19
N ILE A 320 25.28 -1.15 -3.50
CA ILE A 320 23.92 -0.83 -3.05
C ILE A 320 23.85 -0.82 -1.52
N GLY A 321 24.42 -1.83 -0.85
CA GLY A 321 24.44 -1.97 0.60
C GLY A 321 25.15 -0.81 1.33
N SER A 322 25.93 0.02 0.62
CA SER A 322 26.49 1.25 1.20
C SER A 322 25.46 2.38 1.39
N PHE A 323 24.23 2.21 0.91
CA PHE A 323 23.13 3.18 0.99
C PHE A 323 21.94 2.63 1.80
N THR A 324 22.09 2.52 3.12
CA THR A 324 21.10 1.85 4.00
C THR A 324 19.85 2.68 4.33
N HIS A 325 19.78 3.96 3.95
CA HIS A 325 18.66 4.84 4.30
C HIS A 325 18.21 5.73 3.13
N GLY A 326 16.89 5.84 2.96
CA GLY A 326 16.27 6.74 2.00
C GLY A 326 16.43 6.29 0.54
N LEU A 327 16.64 4.98 0.30
CA LEU A 327 16.65 4.38 -1.03
C LEU A 327 15.21 4.17 -1.52
N SER A 328 14.93 4.60 -2.74
CA SER A 328 13.59 4.53 -3.33
C SER A 328 13.45 3.43 -4.36
N CYS A 329 14.49 3.20 -5.16
CA CYS A 329 14.58 2.11 -6.11
C CYS A 329 16.00 2.01 -6.68
N ILE A 330 16.25 0.91 -7.38
CA ILE A 330 17.47 0.64 -8.13
C ILE A 330 17.10 0.50 -9.61
N LEU A 331 17.84 1.19 -10.47
CA LEU A 331 17.76 1.05 -11.92
C LEU A 331 19.04 0.39 -12.42
N VAL A 332 18.90 -0.77 -13.05
CA VAL A 332 19.98 -1.43 -13.78
C VAL A 332 19.89 -1.01 -15.24
N ALA A 333 20.89 -0.28 -15.73
CA ALA A 333 20.89 0.26 -17.08
C ALA A 333 22.02 -0.38 -17.90
N GLY A 334 21.63 -1.36 -18.71
CA GLY A 334 22.51 -2.27 -19.42
C GLY A 334 21.81 -3.60 -19.62
N ASP A 335 22.14 -4.27 -20.72
CA ASP A 335 21.67 -5.63 -20.98
C ASP A 335 22.50 -6.67 -20.21
N CYS A 336 22.02 -7.91 -20.10
CA CYS A 336 22.68 -8.99 -19.37
C CYS A 336 23.20 -10.05 -20.34
N SER A 337 24.51 -10.25 -20.39
CA SER A 337 25.08 -11.34 -21.19
C SER A 337 24.77 -12.71 -20.58
N PRO A 338 24.50 -13.76 -21.40
CA PRO A 338 24.49 -15.14 -20.91
C PRO A 338 25.89 -15.61 -20.48
N ASP A 339 26.96 -14.99 -20.98
CA ASP A 339 28.35 -15.29 -20.59
C ASP A 339 28.72 -14.51 -19.31
N PRO A 340 29.00 -15.19 -18.18
CA PRO A 340 29.38 -14.53 -16.94
C PRO A 340 30.71 -13.76 -17.02
N ASN A 341 31.55 -14.01 -18.04
CA ASN A 341 32.83 -13.33 -18.24
C ASN A 341 32.82 -12.36 -19.43
N SER A 342 31.64 -11.92 -19.85
CA SER A 342 31.47 -11.08 -21.02
C SER A 342 32.21 -9.75 -20.88
N LYS A 343 32.96 -9.41 -21.92
CA LYS A 343 33.68 -8.12 -22.04
C LYS A 343 32.86 -7.07 -22.76
N ALA A 344 31.57 -7.33 -23.01
CA ALA A 344 30.75 -6.39 -23.72
C ALA A 344 30.61 -5.08 -22.91
N PRO A 345 30.74 -3.91 -23.55
CA PRO A 345 30.78 -2.62 -22.86
C PRO A 345 29.41 -2.18 -22.32
N TRP A 346 28.36 -2.93 -22.63
CA TRP A 346 26.98 -2.69 -22.19
C TRP A 346 26.51 -3.66 -21.10
N ASP A 347 27.31 -4.68 -20.81
CA ASP A 347 26.90 -5.80 -19.97
C ASP A 347 26.92 -5.44 -18.49
N ILE A 348 25.77 -5.59 -17.85
CA ILE A 348 25.57 -5.52 -16.40
C ILE A 348 24.91 -6.83 -15.96
N PRO A 349 25.62 -7.70 -15.23
CA PRO A 349 25.10 -9.02 -14.90
C PRO A 349 23.96 -8.97 -13.89
N SER A 350 23.26 -10.08 -13.77
CA SER A 350 22.16 -10.32 -12.83
C SER A 350 22.49 -11.52 -11.93
N ASN A 351 21.77 -11.67 -10.82
CA ASN A 351 21.97 -12.80 -9.91
C ASN A 351 21.45 -14.08 -10.56
N ARG A 352 22.17 -15.19 -10.41
CA ARG A 352 21.76 -16.50 -10.90
C ARG A 352 21.20 -17.32 -9.75
N LEU A 353 19.97 -17.77 -9.91
CA LEU A 353 19.21 -18.56 -8.95
C LEU A 353 18.79 -19.87 -9.60
N GLU A 354 18.44 -20.86 -8.79
CA GLU A 354 18.04 -22.19 -9.26
C GLU A 354 16.76 -22.62 -8.56
N ASN A 355 15.77 -23.07 -9.32
CA ASN A 355 14.56 -23.70 -8.81
C ASN A 355 14.44 -25.14 -9.31
N SER A 356 13.33 -25.81 -8.97
CA SER A 356 13.04 -27.18 -9.39
C SER A 356 12.97 -27.38 -10.92
N PHE A 357 12.83 -26.30 -11.70
CA PHE A 357 12.74 -26.31 -13.16
C PHE A 357 14.03 -25.88 -13.86
N GLY A 358 15.01 -25.33 -13.13
CA GLY A 358 16.34 -24.98 -13.65
C GLY A 358 16.86 -23.63 -13.17
N VAL A 359 17.88 -23.13 -13.87
CA VAL A 359 18.57 -21.88 -13.55
C VAL A 359 17.88 -20.70 -14.21
N PHE A 360 17.65 -19.63 -13.45
CA PHE A 360 17.10 -18.36 -13.94
C PHE A 360 17.92 -17.16 -13.41
N VAL A 361 17.66 -15.97 -13.96
CA VAL A 361 18.31 -14.73 -13.52
C VAL A 361 17.33 -13.80 -12.80
N SER A 362 17.80 -13.08 -11.78
CA SER A 362 16.96 -12.16 -11.03
C SER A 362 17.69 -10.89 -10.61
N ASP A 363 17.16 -9.75 -11.03
CA ASP A 363 17.54 -8.44 -10.52
C ASP A 363 16.80 -8.11 -9.24
N ALA A 364 15.68 -8.77 -8.94
CA ALA A 364 14.89 -8.51 -7.73
C ALA A 364 15.74 -8.64 -6.45
N LEU A 365 16.72 -9.55 -6.45
CA LEU A 365 17.65 -9.74 -5.33
C LEU A 365 18.58 -8.55 -5.07
N TYR A 366 18.80 -7.66 -6.05
CA TYR A 366 19.50 -6.39 -5.77
C TYR A 366 18.70 -5.48 -4.85
N GLY A 367 17.38 -5.68 -4.78
CA GLY A 367 16.46 -4.92 -3.94
C GLY A 367 16.27 -5.50 -2.55
N ASP A 368 16.78 -6.69 -2.26
CA ASP A 368 16.79 -7.31 -0.93
C ASP A 368 17.96 -6.71 -0.13
N LEU A 369 17.65 -5.80 0.80
CA LEU A 369 18.68 -5.02 1.52
C LEU A 369 19.07 -5.67 2.84
N ASP A 370 18.20 -6.50 3.42
CA ASP A 370 18.43 -7.17 4.70
C ASP A 370 18.80 -8.65 4.57
N GLY A 371 18.74 -9.20 3.35
CA GLY A 371 19.15 -10.56 3.00
C GLY A 371 18.13 -11.62 3.41
N ASP A 372 16.85 -11.27 3.55
CA ASP A 372 15.78 -12.19 3.91
C ASP A 372 15.19 -12.95 2.71
N GLY A 373 15.65 -12.64 1.49
CA GLY A 373 15.19 -13.23 0.24
C GLY A 373 14.00 -12.50 -0.40
N VAL A 374 13.52 -11.40 0.20
CA VAL A 374 12.39 -10.61 -0.27
C VAL A 374 12.85 -9.19 -0.63
N PRO A 375 12.53 -8.67 -1.82
CA PRO A 375 12.93 -7.31 -2.17
C PRO A 375 12.30 -6.25 -1.23
N ASP A 376 13.14 -5.33 -0.74
CA ASP A 376 12.75 -4.17 0.05
C ASP A 376 12.46 -2.94 -0.78
N VAL A 377 13.27 -2.78 -1.82
CA VAL A 377 13.18 -1.66 -2.75
C VAL A 377 12.97 -2.17 -4.17
N PRO A 378 12.22 -1.43 -5.00
CA PRO A 378 12.02 -1.82 -6.38
C PRO A 378 13.32 -1.85 -7.18
N VAL A 379 13.44 -2.86 -8.03
CA VAL A 379 14.50 -2.97 -9.02
C VAL A 379 13.87 -3.02 -10.41
N GLY A 380 14.40 -2.22 -11.34
CA GLY A 380 14.02 -2.31 -12.74
C GLY A 380 15.24 -2.33 -13.65
N ARG A 381 15.12 -2.95 -14.82
CA ARG A 381 16.17 -3.03 -15.83
C ARG A 381 15.78 -2.32 -17.12
N LEU A 382 16.65 -1.46 -17.65
CA LEU A 382 16.60 -1.00 -19.04
C LEU A 382 17.63 -1.77 -19.86
N PRO A 383 17.24 -2.87 -20.55
CA PRO A 383 18.15 -3.73 -21.28
C PRO A 383 18.58 -3.05 -22.59
N ALA A 384 19.73 -2.37 -22.53
CA ALA A 384 20.27 -1.62 -23.66
C ALA A 384 21.73 -2.00 -23.92
N ARG A 385 22.07 -2.11 -25.21
CA ARG A 385 23.43 -2.46 -25.67
C ARG A 385 24.24 -1.27 -26.15
N ASN A 386 23.64 -0.08 -26.21
CA ASN A 386 24.29 1.18 -26.53
C ASN A 386 23.48 2.37 -26.00
N ALA A 387 24.10 3.55 -25.94
CA ALA A 387 23.48 4.76 -25.40
C ALA A 387 22.19 5.18 -26.13
N ASN A 388 22.11 5.02 -27.46
CA ASN A 388 20.91 5.38 -28.23
C ASN A 388 19.73 4.46 -27.90
N GLN A 389 19.96 3.15 -27.80
CA GLN A 389 18.93 2.21 -27.35
C GLN A 389 18.47 2.54 -25.93
N LEU A 390 19.40 2.85 -25.03
CA LEU A 390 19.08 3.21 -23.65
C LEU A 390 18.24 4.49 -23.58
N GLU A 391 18.59 5.50 -24.37
CA GLU A 391 17.81 6.73 -24.49
C GLU A 391 16.40 6.45 -25.00
N GLN A 392 16.23 5.59 -26.00
CA GLN A 392 14.91 5.22 -26.54
C GLN A 392 14.03 4.52 -25.50
N LEU A 393 14.59 3.56 -24.76
CA LEU A 393 13.87 2.85 -23.70
C LEU A 393 13.50 3.80 -22.56
N ALA A 394 14.45 4.64 -22.11
CA ALA A 394 14.22 5.61 -21.05
C ALA A 394 13.19 6.68 -21.48
N ALA A 395 13.27 7.18 -22.72
CA ALA A 395 12.35 8.17 -23.27
C ALA A 395 10.90 7.66 -23.35
N LYS A 396 10.70 6.34 -23.50
CA LYS A 396 9.36 5.74 -23.47
C LYS A 396 8.66 5.95 -22.13
N SER A 397 9.36 5.73 -21.01
CA SER A 397 8.80 6.01 -19.68
C SER A 397 8.40 7.48 -19.50
N LEU A 398 9.22 8.40 -20.04
CA LEU A 398 8.94 9.84 -19.98
C LEU A 398 7.77 10.26 -20.87
N ARG A 399 7.65 9.66 -22.06
CA ARG A 399 6.47 9.84 -22.93
C ARG A 399 5.20 9.34 -22.27
N TYR A 400 5.28 8.18 -21.61
CA TYR A 400 4.18 7.65 -20.83
C TYR A 400 3.77 8.62 -19.71
N GLU A 401 4.70 9.22 -18.98
CA GLU A 401 4.36 10.18 -17.91
C GLU A 401 3.71 11.47 -18.41
N ARG A 402 4.00 11.89 -19.64
CA ARG A 402 3.42 13.09 -20.25
C ARG A 402 2.05 12.84 -20.89
N ALA A 403 1.71 11.59 -21.17
CA ALA A 403 0.44 11.26 -21.80
C ALA A 403 -0.68 11.15 -20.77
N GLY A 404 -1.86 11.67 -21.12
CA GLY A 404 -3.06 11.60 -20.29
C GLY A 404 -3.62 10.18 -20.14
N LEU A 405 -4.67 10.04 -19.33
CA LEU A 405 -5.43 8.80 -19.19
C LEU A 405 -6.15 8.41 -20.49
N GLY A 406 -6.40 7.12 -20.66
CA GLY A 406 -7.30 6.60 -21.70
C GLY A 406 -8.76 7.01 -21.49
N GLU A 407 -9.62 6.75 -22.47
CA GLU A 407 -11.02 7.25 -22.52
C GLU A 407 -11.87 6.95 -21.27
N SER A 408 -11.66 5.80 -20.59
CA SER A 408 -12.39 5.45 -19.37
C SER A 408 -11.68 5.89 -18.09
N GLY A 409 -10.39 6.21 -18.16
CA GLY A 409 -9.50 6.48 -17.02
C GLY A 409 -9.33 5.33 -16.02
N ARG A 410 -10.00 4.18 -16.22
CA ARG A 410 -10.15 3.10 -15.23
C ARG A 410 -10.04 1.68 -15.79
N GLU A 411 -9.74 1.55 -17.09
CA GLU A 411 -9.71 0.25 -17.75
C GLU A 411 -8.48 -0.57 -17.35
N VAL A 412 -8.70 -1.85 -17.05
CA VAL A 412 -7.68 -2.89 -16.89
C VAL A 412 -7.97 -3.97 -17.91
N VAL A 413 -6.98 -4.36 -18.69
CA VAL A 413 -7.14 -5.37 -19.74
C VAL A 413 -6.48 -6.66 -19.29
N VAL A 414 -7.24 -7.75 -19.23
CA VAL A 414 -6.75 -9.07 -18.83
C VAL A 414 -6.97 -10.05 -19.97
N TRP A 415 -5.89 -10.61 -20.52
CA TRP A 415 -5.98 -11.71 -21.46
C TRP A 415 -5.61 -13.03 -20.79
N ALA A 416 -6.59 -13.93 -20.69
CA ALA A 416 -6.38 -15.29 -20.24
C ALA A 416 -6.44 -16.25 -21.44
N ALA A 417 -5.27 -16.79 -21.83
CA ALA A 417 -5.09 -17.51 -23.09
C ALA A 417 -5.47 -19.00 -23.05
N SER A 418 -5.81 -19.55 -21.88
CA SER A 418 -6.32 -20.93 -21.74
C SER A 418 -7.63 -20.95 -20.96
N ASP A 419 -8.41 -22.02 -21.10
CA ASP A 419 -9.68 -22.20 -20.37
C ASP A 419 -9.48 -22.20 -18.85
N GLN A 420 -8.34 -22.74 -18.38
CA GLN A 420 -7.97 -22.75 -16.97
C GLN A 420 -7.69 -21.32 -16.46
N PHE A 421 -6.83 -20.56 -17.15
CA PHE A 421 -6.57 -19.17 -16.78
C PHE A 421 -7.82 -18.30 -16.89
N PHE A 422 -8.68 -18.55 -17.88
CA PHE A 422 -9.91 -17.78 -18.08
C PHE A 422 -10.92 -18.02 -16.96
N THR A 423 -11.05 -19.27 -16.51
CA THR A 423 -11.90 -19.63 -15.38
C THR A 423 -11.40 -18.97 -14.08
N ILE A 424 -10.09 -19.02 -13.84
CA ILE A 424 -9.47 -18.39 -12.66
C ILE A 424 -9.67 -16.87 -12.71
N ALA A 425 -9.27 -16.21 -13.81
CA ALA A 425 -9.43 -14.77 -13.98
C ALA A 425 -10.91 -14.34 -13.85
N GLY A 426 -11.84 -15.11 -14.41
CA GLY A 426 -13.28 -14.84 -14.27
C GLY A 426 -13.77 -14.93 -12.84
N ASN A 427 -13.37 -15.96 -12.09
CA ASN A 427 -13.73 -16.12 -10.68
C ASN A 427 -13.15 -14.98 -9.82
N THR A 428 -11.89 -14.62 -10.05
CA THR A 428 -11.24 -13.54 -9.30
C THR A 428 -11.88 -12.19 -9.59
N VAL A 429 -12.20 -11.90 -10.86
CA VAL A 429 -12.94 -10.67 -11.24
C VAL A 429 -14.33 -10.65 -10.59
N ALA A 430 -15.05 -11.78 -10.55
CA ALA A 430 -16.35 -11.87 -9.90
C ALA A 430 -16.27 -11.62 -8.38
N GLN A 431 -15.24 -12.14 -7.71
CA GLN A 431 -14.98 -11.85 -6.28
C GLN A 431 -14.71 -10.37 -6.06
N LEU A 432 -13.86 -9.74 -6.87
CA LEU A 432 -13.56 -8.31 -6.75
C LEU A 432 -14.79 -7.43 -6.97
N GLN A 433 -15.64 -7.78 -7.94
CA GLN A 433 -16.91 -7.08 -8.17
C GLN A 433 -17.89 -7.23 -6.99
N GLN A 434 -17.85 -8.35 -6.27
CA GLN A 434 -18.66 -8.56 -5.06
C GLN A 434 -18.18 -7.74 -3.87
N HIS A 435 -16.86 -7.53 -3.73
CA HIS A 435 -16.29 -6.78 -2.61
C HIS A 435 -16.36 -5.25 -2.77
N ARG A 436 -16.69 -4.71 -3.96
CA ARG A 436 -16.80 -3.25 -4.26
C ARG A 436 -15.56 -2.41 -3.90
N GLU A 437 -14.41 -3.05 -3.68
CA GLU A 437 -13.19 -2.39 -3.18
C GLU A 437 -12.43 -1.62 -4.28
N LEU A 438 -12.69 -1.90 -5.56
CA LEU A 438 -11.98 -1.33 -6.71
C LEU A 438 -12.96 -0.80 -7.78
N ASN A 439 -12.90 0.49 -8.07
CA ASN A 439 -13.66 1.13 -9.16
C ASN A 439 -12.93 0.96 -10.51
N LEU A 440 -12.60 -0.28 -10.88
CA LEU A 440 -11.86 -0.62 -12.11
C LEU A 440 -12.81 -1.24 -13.15
N ASP A 441 -12.63 -0.87 -14.42
CA ASP A 441 -13.31 -1.49 -15.56
C ASP A 441 -12.44 -2.64 -16.10
N ILE A 442 -12.68 -3.85 -15.61
CA ILE A 442 -11.88 -5.02 -15.99
C ILE A 442 -12.43 -5.64 -17.27
N ARG A 443 -11.66 -5.56 -18.35
CA ARG A 443 -11.97 -6.16 -19.64
C ARG A 443 -11.22 -7.48 -19.82
N LEU A 444 -11.96 -8.58 -19.78
CA LEU A 444 -11.45 -9.94 -20.00
C LEU A 444 -11.44 -10.30 -21.50
N VAL A 445 -10.30 -10.78 -21.98
CA VAL A 445 -10.11 -11.40 -23.30
C VAL A 445 -9.94 -12.89 -23.09
N GLY A 446 -10.87 -13.69 -23.63
CA GLY A 446 -10.93 -15.14 -23.42
C GLY A 446 -10.63 -15.99 -24.65
N PRO A 447 -10.65 -17.33 -24.50
CA PRO A 447 -10.21 -18.29 -25.54
C PRO A 447 -11.19 -18.67 -26.67
N GLY A 448 -12.37 -18.04 -26.87
CA GLY A 448 -13.35 -18.41 -27.95
C GLY A 448 -13.73 -17.25 -28.89
N SER A 449 -14.21 -17.40 -30.14
CA SER A 449 -14.53 -18.53 -31.04
C SER A 449 -13.73 -18.51 -32.35
N SER A 450 -12.68 -17.69 -32.41
CA SER A 450 -11.60 -17.80 -33.40
C SER A 450 -10.32 -17.55 -32.64
N LYS A 451 -9.55 -18.62 -32.36
CA LYS A 451 -8.28 -18.55 -31.64
C LYS A 451 -7.28 -17.57 -32.27
N GLU A 452 -7.52 -17.19 -33.53
CA GLU A 452 -6.81 -16.20 -34.34
C GLU A 452 -7.04 -14.72 -33.91
N LYS A 453 -8.11 -14.38 -33.15
CA LYS A 453 -8.45 -12.96 -32.85
C LYS A 453 -8.06 -12.46 -31.47
N ALA A 454 -7.69 -13.32 -30.52
CA ALA A 454 -7.38 -12.90 -29.14
C ALA A 454 -6.10 -12.03 -29.04
N PRO A 455 -4.97 -12.39 -29.69
CA PRO A 455 -3.78 -11.53 -29.75
C PRO A 455 -4.09 -10.15 -30.35
N GLU A 456 -4.77 -10.11 -31.49
CA GLU A 456 -5.16 -8.87 -32.17
C GLU A 456 -6.09 -8.01 -31.29
N THR A 457 -7.04 -8.64 -30.61
CA THR A 457 -7.96 -7.96 -29.68
C THR A 457 -7.19 -7.34 -28.54
N PHE A 458 -6.28 -8.09 -27.90
CA PHE A 458 -5.46 -7.58 -26.81
C PHE A 458 -4.59 -6.40 -27.26
N LEU A 459 -3.86 -6.55 -28.38
CA LEU A 459 -3.03 -5.50 -28.95
C LEU A 459 -3.83 -4.25 -29.36
N THR A 460 -5.11 -4.42 -29.69
CA THR A 460 -6.01 -3.30 -29.95
C THR A 460 -6.44 -2.60 -28.66
N LEU A 461 -6.72 -3.36 -27.60
CA LEU A 461 -7.17 -2.83 -26.32
C LEU A 461 -6.06 -2.08 -25.56
N ILE A 462 -4.82 -2.54 -25.59
CA ILE A 462 -3.72 -1.82 -24.92
C ILE A 462 -3.47 -0.43 -25.51
N LYS A 463 -3.83 -0.19 -26.79
CA LYS A 463 -3.78 1.14 -27.42
C LYS A 463 -4.76 2.13 -26.81
N ARG A 464 -5.77 1.67 -26.07
CA ARG A 464 -6.72 2.51 -25.33
C ARG A 464 -6.15 3.07 -24.03
N LEU A 465 -4.87 2.78 -23.73
CA LEU A 465 -4.13 3.25 -22.57
C LEU A 465 -4.77 2.81 -21.25
N PRO A 466 -4.94 1.49 -21.02
CA PRO A 466 -5.39 0.98 -19.73
C PRO A 466 -4.39 1.35 -18.62
N ILE A 467 -4.87 1.36 -17.38
CA ILE A 467 -4.06 1.64 -16.19
C ILE A 467 -2.89 0.65 -16.11
N PHE A 468 -3.19 -0.63 -16.27
CA PHE A 468 -2.25 -1.72 -16.47
C PHE A 468 -2.92 -2.83 -17.28
N SER A 469 -2.13 -3.77 -17.76
CA SER A 469 -2.61 -4.96 -18.49
C SER A 469 -2.02 -6.23 -17.91
N VAL A 470 -2.73 -7.34 -18.05
CA VAL A 470 -2.29 -8.67 -17.61
C VAL A 470 -2.45 -9.65 -18.76
N ILE A 471 -1.44 -10.47 -19.00
CA ILE A 471 -1.53 -11.66 -19.84
C ILE A 471 -1.23 -12.87 -18.97
N ALA A 472 -2.15 -13.82 -18.90
CA ALA A 472 -1.97 -15.11 -18.27
C ALA A 472 -2.04 -16.21 -19.34
N ALA A 473 -0.90 -16.85 -19.62
CA ALA A 473 -0.77 -17.76 -20.74
C ALA A 473 0.37 -18.77 -20.52
N HIS A 474 0.31 -19.88 -21.26
CA HIS A 474 1.54 -20.64 -21.52
C HIS A 474 2.42 -19.84 -22.47
N GLY A 475 3.73 -19.88 -22.26
CA GLY A 475 4.66 -19.11 -23.06
C GLY A 475 6.06 -19.69 -23.10
N SER A 476 6.84 -19.13 -24.01
CA SER A 476 8.28 -19.25 -24.12
C SER A 476 8.89 -17.85 -24.09
N TYR A 477 10.21 -17.77 -24.15
CA TYR A 477 10.88 -16.48 -24.27
C TYR A 477 10.48 -15.67 -25.53
N ARG A 478 9.94 -16.29 -26.60
CA ARG A 478 9.54 -15.57 -27.84
C ARG A 478 8.05 -15.48 -28.11
N SER A 479 7.23 -16.23 -27.39
CA SER A 479 5.81 -16.35 -27.74
C SER A 479 4.94 -16.73 -26.57
N ILE A 480 3.66 -16.34 -26.64
CA ILE A 480 2.59 -16.88 -25.81
C ILE A 480 1.61 -17.65 -26.68
N VAL A 481 1.04 -18.70 -26.10
CA VAL A 481 0.24 -19.68 -26.84
C VAL A 481 -1.16 -19.74 -26.26
N SER A 482 -2.16 -19.72 -27.16
CA SER A 482 -3.57 -19.86 -26.82
C SER A 482 -4.02 -21.31 -26.96
N GLY A 483 -4.45 -21.95 -25.87
CA GLY A 483 -4.93 -23.33 -25.89
C GLY A 483 -4.65 -24.14 -24.61
N SER A 484 -5.09 -25.40 -24.62
CA SER A 484 -5.11 -26.33 -23.48
C SER A 484 -3.94 -27.34 -23.46
N ARG A 485 -2.91 -27.16 -24.30
CA ARG A 485 -1.71 -28.00 -24.29
C ARG A 485 -0.43 -27.16 -24.16
N PRO A 486 0.53 -27.55 -23.31
CA PRO A 486 1.90 -27.02 -23.34
C PRO A 486 2.53 -27.30 -24.70
N VAL A 487 3.33 -26.38 -25.21
CA VAL A 487 4.09 -26.58 -26.44
C VAL A 487 5.26 -27.52 -26.17
N SER A 488 5.31 -28.65 -26.88
CA SER A 488 6.40 -29.63 -26.78
C SER A 488 7.63 -29.26 -27.61
N ASP A 489 7.52 -28.31 -28.53
CA ASP A 489 8.61 -27.82 -29.39
C ASP A 489 8.57 -26.28 -29.53
N PRO A 490 9.59 -25.55 -29.02
CA PRO A 490 9.68 -24.09 -29.15
C PRO A 490 9.59 -23.54 -30.58
N GLN A 491 9.76 -24.38 -31.61
CA GLN A 491 9.63 -24.01 -33.03
C GLN A 491 8.26 -24.36 -33.66
N GLU A 492 7.29 -24.91 -32.91
CA GLU A 492 5.94 -25.14 -33.43
C GLU A 492 5.20 -23.81 -33.65
N THR A 493 5.25 -23.31 -34.89
CA THR A 493 4.62 -22.07 -35.35
C THR A 493 3.12 -22.17 -35.64
N ASN A 494 2.51 -23.36 -35.50
CA ASN A 494 1.10 -23.60 -35.83
C ASN A 494 0.12 -23.39 -34.65
N ALA A 495 0.58 -22.85 -33.52
CA ALA A 495 -0.30 -22.51 -32.41
C ALA A 495 -0.73 -21.04 -32.51
N SER A 496 -2.04 -20.80 -32.52
CA SER A 496 -2.65 -19.46 -32.39
C SER A 496 -2.10 -18.76 -31.14
N GLY A 497 -1.29 -17.71 -31.30
CA GLY A 497 -0.52 -17.09 -30.22
C GLY A 497 -0.06 -15.68 -30.56
N LEU A 498 0.71 -15.06 -29.67
CA LEU A 498 1.36 -13.77 -29.91
C LEU A 498 2.88 -13.98 -29.88
N THR A 499 3.56 -13.50 -30.93
CA THR A 499 5.01 -13.62 -31.09
C THR A 499 5.73 -12.29 -30.83
N VAL A 500 7.05 -12.34 -30.65
CA VAL A 500 7.91 -11.14 -30.60
C VAL A 500 7.72 -10.27 -31.85
N GLU A 501 7.60 -10.87 -33.03
CA GLU A 501 7.42 -10.17 -34.30
C GLU A 501 6.10 -9.38 -34.33
N ASP A 502 5.01 -9.99 -33.85
CA ASP A 502 3.71 -9.32 -33.72
C ASP A 502 3.81 -8.10 -32.80
N VAL A 503 4.49 -8.26 -31.66
CA VAL A 503 4.68 -7.20 -30.67
C VAL A 503 5.54 -6.07 -31.20
N LEU A 504 6.66 -6.36 -31.87
CA LEU A 504 7.55 -5.33 -32.43
C LEU A 504 6.87 -4.50 -33.54
N SER A 505 5.84 -5.04 -34.18
CA SER A 505 5.01 -4.32 -35.15
C SER A 505 4.05 -3.31 -34.51
N LEU A 506 3.84 -3.38 -33.19
CA LEU A 506 2.89 -2.54 -32.47
C LEU A 506 3.26 -1.05 -32.55
N ARG A 507 2.29 -0.24 -32.97
CA ARG A 507 2.37 1.22 -33.04
C ARG A 507 1.18 1.82 -32.31
N ALA A 508 1.44 2.83 -31.49
CA ALA A 508 0.44 3.63 -30.78
C ALA A 508 0.99 5.04 -30.54
N PRO A 509 0.12 6.07 -30.46
CA PRO A 509 0.56 7.45 -30.23
C PRO A 509 1.23 7.65 -28.87
N SER A 510 0.88 6.81 -27.88
CA SER A 510 1.43 6.85 -26.54
C SER A 510 1.65 5.42 -26.01
N PRO A 511 2.68 5.19 -25.17
CA PRO A 511 2.85 3.92 -24.49
C PRO A 511 1.67 3.65 -23.54
N SER A 512 1.29 2.38 -23.40
CA SER A 512 0.26 1.93 -22.45
C SER A 512 0.81 1.80 -21.03
N GLY A 513 -0.07 1.54 -20.06
CA GLY A 513 0.33 1.23 -18.69
C GLY A 513 1.20 -0.03 -18.56
N PRO A 514 1.72 -0.31 -17.36
CA PRO A 514 2.52 -1.51 -17.10
C PRO A 514 1.82 -2.79 -17.57
N LEU A 515 2.60 -3.73 -18.07
CA LEU A 515 2.14 -5.06 -18.47
C LEU A 515 2.66 -6.11 -17.50
N PHE A 516 1.77 -6.93 -16.95
CA PHE A 516 2.11 -8.12 -16.17
C PHE A 516 1.97 -9.36 -17.06
N LEU A 517 3.08 -10.04 -17.28
CA LEU A 517 3.18 -11.20 -18.16
C LEU A 517 3.36 -12.46 -17.31
N LEU A 518 2.23 -13.10 -17.00
CA LEU A 518 2.14 -14.32 -16.22
C LEU A 518 2.30 -15.53 -17.15
N SER A 519 3.53 -15.72 -17.62
CA SER A 519 3.94 -16.84 -18.47
C SER A 519 5.42 -17.18 -18.29
N CYS A 520 5.76 -18.46 -18.44
CA CYS A 520 7.12 -18.98 -18.29
C CYS A 520 8.09 -18.32 -19.30
N ASP A 521 9.33 -18.07 -18.86
CA ASP A 521 10.48 -17.56 -19.64
C ASP A 521 10.29 -16.26 -20.44
N SER A 522 9.11 -15.66 -20.38
CA SER A 522 8.73 -14.53 -21.23
C SER A 522 9.52 -13.24 -20.94
N GLY A 523 10.12 -13.16 -19.76
CA GLY A 523 11.00 -12.10 -19.29
C GLY A 523 12.48 -12.49 -19.22
N GLN A 524 12.90 -13.55 -19.92
CA GLN A 524 14.30 -13.96 -19.92
C GLN A 524 15.19 -12.94 -20.66
N PHE A 525 15.80 -12.03 -19.91
CA PHE A 525 16.62 -10.94 -20.47
C PHE A 525 18.12 -11.27 -20.57
N ASN A 526 18.56 -12.48 -20.20
CA ASN A 526 19.95 -12.92 -20.33
C ASN A 526 20.19 -13.79 -21.57
N LEU A 527 19.67 -13.35 -22.72
CA LEU A 527 19.72 -14.11 -23.97
C LEU A 527 20.90 -13.71 -24.86
N ASP A 528 21.41 -14.68 -25.62
CA ASP A 528 22.41 -14.43 -26.65
C ASP A 528 21.85 -13.49 -27.73
N ILE A 529 22.71 -12.64 -28.31
CA ILE A 529 22.33 -11.64 -29.31
C ILE A 529 21.63 -12.26 -30.51
N ASP A 530 22.06 -13.45 -30.92
CA ASP A 530 21.51 -14.16 -32.07
C ASP A 530 20.09 -14.70 -31.82
N LYS A 531 19.67 -14.81 -30.56
CA LYS A 531 18.30 -15.24 -30.18
C LYS A 531 17.27 -14.12 -30.22
N GLY A 532 17.71 -12.86 -30.39
CA GLY A 532 16.85 -11.67 -30.36
C GLY A 532 16.28 -11.37 -28.95
N PRO A 533 15.42 -10.36 -28.83
CA PRO A 533 14.81 -9.99 -27.55
C PRO A 533 13.82 -11.05 -27.08
N SER A 534 13.68 -11.17 -25.76
CA SER A 534 12.54 -11.85 -25.14
C SER A 534 11.22 -11.13 -25.43
N LEU A 535 10.10 -11.77 -25.14
CA LEU A 535 8.78 -11.19 -25.33
C LEU A 535 8.58 -9.92 -24.48
N ALA A 536 9.06 -9.91 -23.23
CA ALA A 536 9.01 -8.73 -22.36
C ALA A 536 9.86 -7.57 -22.91
N GLU A 537 11.07 -7.86 -23.39
CA GLU A 537 11.92 -6.87 -24.04
C GLU A 537 11.28 -6.36 -25.34
N ALA A 538 10.65 -7.23 -26.13
CA ALA A 538 9.95 -6.84 -27.35
C ALA A 538 8.79 -5.89 -27.06
N PHE A 539 8.00 -6.15 -26.01
CA PHE A 539 6.95 -5.24 -25.54
C PHE A 539 7.54 -3.90 -25.09
N LEU A 540 8.62 -3.93 -24.30
CA LEU A 540 9.30 -2.71 -23.87
C LEU A 540 9.95 -1.96 -25.04
N GLN A 541 10.37 -2.62 -26.11
CA GLN A 541 10.98 -2.00 -27.30
C GLN A 541 9.92 -1.42 -28.26
N ALA A 542 8.80 -2.12 -28.46
CA ALA A 542 7.75 -1.72 -29.39
C ALA A 542 7.17 -0.33 -29.08
N ASP A 543 7.21 0.60 -30.04
CA ASP A 543 6.86 2.02 -29.82
C ASP A 543 5.48 2.23 -29.18
N GLY A 544 4.48 1.40 -29.56
CA GLY A 544 3.14 1.40 -28.97
C GLY A 544 2.93 0.46 -27.79
N GLY A 545 4.00 -0.16 -27.29
CA GLY A 545 3.97 -1.09 -26.18
C GLY A 545 3.83 -0.43 -24.80
N PRO A 546 3.84 -1.23 -23.72
CA PRO A 546 3.72 -0.75 -22.36
C PRO A 546 4.94 0.07 -21.92
N SER A 547 4.74 0.88 -20.87
CA SER A 547 5.80 1.69 -20.25
C SER A 547 6.87 0.86 -19.53
N CYS A 548 6.47 -0.29 -19.00
CA CYS A 548 7.32 -1.31 -18.41
C CYS A 548 6.61 -2.67 -18.45
N VAL A 549 7.37 -3.75 -18.35
CA VAL A 549 6.87 -5.12 -18.36
C VAL A 549 7.38 -5.83 -17.13
N ILE A 550 6.48 -6.44 -16.36
CA ILE A 550 6.82 -7.36 -15.29
C ILE A 550 6.65 -8.77 -15.85
N ALA A 551 7.73 -9.53 -15.91
CA ALA A 551 7.72 -10.85 -16.54
C ALA A 551 8.71 -11.79 -15.84
N ALA A 552 8.46 -13.08 -15.97
CA ALA A 552 9.30 -14.10 -15.36
C ALA A 552 10.49 -14.46 -16.24
N SER A 553 11.66 -14.59 -15.62
CA SER A 553 12.92 -14.93 -16.30
C SER A 553 13.22 -16.43 -16.39
N GLY A 554 12.33 -17.27 -15.84
CA GLY A 554 12.49 -18.72 -15.78
C GLY A 554 11.18 -19.49 -15.87
N ILE A 555 11.29 -20.82 -15.89
CA ILE A 555 10.18 -21.76 -15.81
C ILE A 555 9.68 -21.84 -14.37
N MET A 556 8.36 -21.92 -14.22
CA MET A 556 7.70 -21.95 -12.92
C MET A 556 6.48 -22.87 -12.92
N ALA A 557 6.00 -23.18 -11.72
CA ALA A 557 4.75 -23.88 -11.54
C ALA A 557 3.55 -22.98 -11.92
N PRO A 558 2.47 -23.52 -12.51
CA PRO A 558 1.24 -22.75 -12.77
C PRO A 558 0.70 -22.01 -11.54
N GLU A 559 0.90 -22.57 -10.36
CA GLU A 559 0.49 -22.06 -9.05
C GLU A 559 1.15 -20.71 -8.75
N THR A 560 2.42 -20.54 -9.12
CA THR A 560 3.16 -19.29 -8.96
C THR A 560 2.48 -18.13 -9.71
N ASN A 561 2.04 -18.37 -10.95
CA ASN A 561 1.31 -17.37 -11.75
C ASN A 561 -0.05 -17.02 -11.14
N ILE A 562 -0.76 -18.02 -10.59
CA ILE A 562 -2.07 -17.81 -9.95
C ILE A 562 -1.91 -16.91 -8.73
N ARG A 563 -0.97 -17.26 -7.84
CA ARG A 563 -0.67 -16.47 -6.63
C ARG A 563 -0.19 -15.06 -6.96
N PHE A 564 0.66 -14.92 -7.98
CA PHE A 564 1.08 -13.61 -8.45
C PHE A 564 -0.12 -12.78 -8.89
N GLY A 565 -1.05 -13.37 -9.66
CA GLY A 565 -2.28 -12.72 -10.07
C GLY A 565 -3.15 -12.28 -8.90
N GLU A 566 -3.35 -13.13 -7.89
CA GLU A 566 -4.12 -12.80 -6.68
C GLU A 566 -3.44 -11.68 -5.87
N ALA A 567 -2.13 -11.78 -5.65
CA ALA A 567 -1.34 -10.79 -4.93
C ALA A 567 -1.29 -9.44 -5.67
N LEU A 568 -1.25 -9.45 -7.01
CA LEU A 568 -1.35 -8.26 -7.85
C LEU A 568 -2.66 -7.51 -7.64
N LEU A 569 -3.76 -8.23 -7.54
CA LEU A 569 -5.07 -7.61 -7.34
C LEU A 569 -5.19 -7.00 -5.94
N GLY A 570 -4.66 -7.68 -4.91
CA GLY A 570 -4.56 -7.13 -3.57
C GLY A 570 -3.63 -5.90 -3.50
N ALA A 571 -2.50 -5.90 -4.21
CA ALA A 571 -1.60 -4.75 -4.23
C ALA A 571 -2.15 -3.58 -5.07
N ALA A 572 -2.96 -3.86 -6.08
CA ALA A 572 -3.57 -2.85 -6.94
C ALA A 572 -4.67 -2.02 -6.24
N SER A 573 -5.22 -2.48 -5.11
CA SER A 573 -6.15 -1.67 -4.30
C SER A 573 -5.49 -0.48 -3.61
N ASP A 574 -4.17 -0.53 -3.41
CA ASP A 574 -3.41 0.47 -2.65
C ASP A 574 -2.79 1.57 -3.54
N MET A 575 -3.30 1.72 -4.76
CA MET A 575 -2.91 2.74 -5.73
C MET A 575 -3.26 4.17 -5.23
N PRO A 576 -2.50 5.23 -5.61
CA PRO A 576 -1.47 5.29 -6.66
C PRO A 576 -0.06 4.92 -6.18
N GLN A 577 0.67 4.13 -6.98
CA GLN A 577 2.05 3.71 -6.72
C GLN A 577 2.88 3.71 -8.02
N THR A 578 4.20 3.51 -7.94
CA THR A 578 5.01 3.21 -9.13
C THR A 578 4.92 1.72 -9.49
N ALA A 579 5.17 1.36 -10.74
CA ALA A 579 5.19 -0.03 -11.18
C ALA A 579 6.17 -0.89 -10.36
N GLY A 580 7.30 -0.30 -9.97
CA GLY A 580 8.26 -0.96 -9.09
C GLY A 580 7.73 -1.21 -7.68
N VAL A 581 7.09 -0.22 -7.05
CA VAL A 581 6.49 -0.40 -5.70
C VAL A 581 5.36 -1.41 -5.76
N LEU A 582 4.55 -1.39 -6.82
CA LEU A 582 3.51 -2.37 -7.06
C LEU A 582 4.10 -3.79 -7.11
N LEU A 583 5.18 -4.02 -7.88
CA LEU A 583 5.85 -5.32 -7.94
C LEU A 583 6.36 -5.79 -6.57
N VAL A 584 7.04 -4.93 -5.81
CA VAL A 584 7.54 -5.29 -4.46
C VAL A 584 6.39 -5.67 -3.53
N ASN A 585 5.27 -4.95 -3.58
CA ASN A 585 4.09 -5.29 -2.79
C ASN A 585 3.49 -6.64 -3.21
N VAL A 586 3.47 -6.96 -4.51
CA VAL A 586 3.06 -8.30 -4.99
C VAL A 586 3.98 -9.39 -4.45
N GLN A 587 5.30 -9.21 -4.56
CA GLN A 587 6.28 -10.20 -4.08
C GLN A 587 6.16 -10.42 -2.57
N ARG A 588 5.98 -9.35 -1.78
CA ARG A 588 5.76 -9.43 -0.33
C ARG A 588 4.43 -10.10 0.03
N ASN A 589 3.36 -9.81 -0.70
CA ASN A 589 2.06 -10.46 -0.50
C ASN A 589 2.13 -11.96 -0.85
N MET A 590 2.85 -12.33 -1.91
CA MET A 590 3.12 -13.73 -2.22
C MET A 590 3.92 -14.40 -1.11
N PHE A 591 5.01 -13.79 -0.64
CA PHE A 591 5.86 -14.34 0.41
C PHE A 591 5.10 -14.55 1.73
N THR A 592 4.32 -13.55 2.16
CA THR A 592 3.48 -13.67 3.37
C THR A 592 2.41 -14.75 3.22
N GLY A 593 1.78 -14.87 2.04
CA GLY A 593 0.87 -15.98 1.72
C GLY A 593 1.53 -17.35 1.78
N MET A 594 2.75 -17.49 1.25
CA MET A 594 3.51 -18.75 1.29
C MET A 594 3.91 -19.14 2.72
N LEU A 595 4.35 -18.18 3.53
CA LEU A 595 4.69 -18.43 4.94
C LEU A 595 3.47 -18.93 5.72
N ALA A 596 2.29 -18.35 5.48
CA ALA A 596 1.04 -18.75 6.15
C ALA A 596 0.62 -20.19 5.83
N GLU A 597 0.82 -20.67 4.60
CA GLU A 597 0.48 -22.05 4.23
C GLU A 597 1.44 -23.08 4.82
N ASN A 598 2.75 -22.80 4.79
CA ASN A 598 3.78 -23.69 5.33
C ASN A 598 3.67 -23.87 6.85
N THR A 599 3.21 -22.85 7.58
CA THR A 599 3.04 -22.92 9.05
C THR A 599 1.69 -23.52 9.47
N ALA A 600 0.70 -23.57 8.58
CA ALA A 600 -0.62 -24.16 8.87
C ALA A 600 -0.68 -25.69 8.72
N GLY A 601 0.38 -26.35 8.23
CA GLY A 601 0.42 -27.81 8.01
C GLY A 601 -0.63 -28.32 7.02
N HIS A 602 -1.33 -27.42 6.34
CA HIS A 602 -2.28 -27.74 5.29
C HIS A 602 -1.52 -27.97 4.00
N HIS A 603 -1.06 -29.21 3.81
CA HIS A 603 -1.02 -29.76 2.45
C HIS A 603 -2.46 -29.77 1.94
N VAL A 604 -2.87 -28.70 1.26
CA VAL A 604 -4.06 -28.76 0.41
C VAL A 604 -3.81 -29.94 -0.53
N ALA A 605 -4.66 -30.97 -0.43
CA ALA A 605 -4.48 -32.30 -0.99
C ALA A 605 -4.52 -32.37 -2.53
N THR A 606 -4.10 -31.32 -3.23
CA THR A 606 -3.91 -31.27 -4.68
C THR A 606 -2.63 -30.55 -5.13
N LEU A 607 -1.85 -29.89 -4.25
CA LEU A 607 -0.69 -29.10 -4.65
C LEU A 607 0.44 -29.24 -3.62
N SER A 608 1.42 -30.10 -3.91
CA SER A 608 2.59 -30.34 -3.06
C SER A 608 3.72 -29.38 -3.41
N TRP A 609 4.11 -28.54 -2.45
CA TRP A 609 5.34 -27.74 -2.48
C TRP A 609 6.54 -28.61 -2.08
N HIS A 610 7.65 -28.52 -2.81
CA HIS A 610 8.92 -29.13 -2.47
C HIS A 610 9.83 -28.12 -1.73
N ALA A 611 10.53 -28.59 -0.70
CA ALA A 611 11.46 -27.76 0.06
C ALA A 611 12.53 -27.12 -0.88
N GLY A 612 12.48 -25.79 -1.05
CA GLY A 612 13.33 -25.01 -1.98
C GLY A 612 12.64 -23.85 -2.72
N GLU A 613 11.32 -23.69 -2.61
CA GLU A 613 10.49 -22.81 -3.45
C GLU A 613 10.34 -21.34 -2.97
N GLY A 614 11.17 -20.87 -2.03
CA GLY A 614 11.15 -19.46 -1.58
C GLY A 614 11.57 -18.45 -2.66
N ASP A 615 12.37 -18.91 -3.64
CA ASP A 615 12.92 -18.07 -4.70
C ASP A 615 11.92 -17.77 -5.83
N GLU A 616 10.71 -18.34 -5.79
CA GLU A 616 9.71 -18.13 -6.84
C GLU A 616 9.26 -16.66 -6.95
N ILE A 617 9.27 -15.92 -5.85
CA ILE A 617 9.00 -14.47 -5.86
C ILE A 617 10.05 -13.69 -6.65
N LEU A 618 11.28 -14.23 -6.74
CA LEU A 618 12.41 -13.61 -7.43
C LEU A 618 12.41 -13.90 -8.94
N LEU A 619 11.51 -14.76 -9.44
CA LEU A 619 11.38 -15.04 -10.88
C LEU A 619 10.90 -13.81 -11.66
N TYR A 620 10.02 -13.00 -11.07
CA TYR A 620 9.44 -11.83 -11.73
C TYR A 620 10.37 -10.63 -11.64
N ASN A 621 10.73 -10.10 -12.80
CA ASN A 621 11.61 -8.95 -12.95
C ASN A 621 10.85 -7.81 -13.64
N LEU A 622 11.15 -6.57 -13.25
CA LEU A 622 10.65 -5.38 -13.93
C LEU A 622 11.61 -4.99 -15.05
N ILE A 623 11.18 -5.19 -16.29
CA ILE A 623 11.85 -4.77 -17.51
C ILE A 623 11.29 -3.40 -17.89
N GLY A 624 12.02 -2.35 -17.55
CA GLY A 624 11.64 -0.96 -17.71
C GLY A 624 12.08 -0.09 -16.53
N ASP A 625 11.44 1.07 -16.43
CA ASP A 625 11.71 2.03 -15.36
C ASP A 625 10.87 1.74 -14.09
N PRO A 626 11.49 1.44 -12.94
CA PRO A 626 10.77 1.12 -11.71
C PRO A 626 10.07 2.34 -11.07
N THR A 627 10.43 3.56 -11.47
CA THR A 627 9.81 4.81 -11.00
C THR A 627 8.57 5.20 -11.82
N CYS A 628 8.25 4.46 -12.88
CA CYS A 628 7.12 4.73 -13.73
C CYS A 628 5.81 4.67 -12.91
N ARG A 629 5.07 5.78 -12.86
CA ARG A 629 3.83 5.87 -12.07
C ARG A 629 2.68 5.15 -12.75
N VAL A 630 1.99 4.27 -12.05
CA VAL A 630 0.77 3.69 -12.58
C VAL A 630 -0.32 4.79 -12.55
N ARG A 631 -0.85 5.18 -13.73
CA ARG A 631 -1.79 6.30 -13.87
C ARG A 631 -3.13 6.00 -13.18
N MET A 632 -3.76 6.99 -12.54
CA MET A 632 -5.16 6.96 -12.09
C MET A 632 -5.89 8.24 -12.41
#